data_AF-A0A1V4YNT2-F1
#
_entry.id   AF-A0A1V4YNT2-F1
#
_cell.length_a   1.000
_cell.length_b   1.000
_cell.length_c   1.000
_cell.angle_alpha   90.00
_cell.angle_beta   90.00
_cell.angle_gamma   90.00
#
_symmetry.space_group_name_H-M   'P 1'
#
loop_
_entity.id
_entity.type
_entity.pdbx_description
1 polymer ?
#
loop_
_entity_poly.entity_id
_entity_poly.type
_entity_poly.pdbx_seq_one_letter_code
_entity_poly.pdbx_strand_id
1 'polypeptide(L)'
;MSERTKSSLRSILWEIRVIILFYIIGDWLSTAYALPNGHEGNVLLSPLIAFSGIYGLLVLKLLFLALVVFNIYILNNCRHEIAPYLKEGLKSSVAALGILLTINNILVGLYDWSFLGSVVAALSS
;
A
#
# COMPACT_ATOMS: atom_id res chain seq x y z
N MET A 1 -5.57 -16.01 -33.79
CA MET A 1 -4.40 -16.46 -33.01
C MET A 1 -4.01 -15.31 -32.09
N SER A 2 -4.36 -15.36 -30.79
CA SER A 2 -4.11 -14.24 -29.86
C SER A 2 -2.63 -14.18 -29.52
N GLU A 3 -1.96 -13.10 -29.92
CA GLU A 3 -0.59 -12.79 -29.50
C GLU A 3 -0.57 -12.65 -27.98
N ARG A 4 0.02 -13.64 -27.33
CA ARG A 4 0.26 -13.64 -25.89
C ARG A 4 1.42 -12.67 -25.63
N THR A 5 1.13 -11.40 -25.42
CA THR A 5 2.14 -10.43 -24.97
C THR A 5 2.65 -10.90 -23.62
N LYS A 6 3.87 -11.46 -23.56
CA LYS A 6 4.54 -11.70 -22.27
C LYS A 6 4.61 -10.37 -21.55
N SER A 7 3.86 -10.21 -20.45
CA SER A 7 3.93 -8.98 -19.66
C SER A 7 5.34 -8.88 -19.08
N SER A 8 6.18 -8.05 -19.68
CA SER A 8 7.52 -7.76 -19.16
C SER A 8 7.39 -7.16 -17.76
N LEU A 9 8.32 -7.46 -16.86
CA LEU A 9 8.35 -6.88 -15.50
C LEU A 9 8.23 -5.35 -15.55
N ARG A 10 8.83 -4.71 -16.55
CA ARG A 10 8.72 -3.25 -16.76
C ARG A 10 7.27 -2.80 -17.00
N SER A 11 6.48 -3.58 -17.75
CA SER A 11 5.05 -3.30 -17.97
C SER A 11 4.27 -3.39 -16.66
N ILE A 12 4.51 -4.45 -15.88
CA ILE A 12 3.84 -4.65 -14.59
C ILE A 12 4.18 -3.51 -13.62
N LEU A 13 5.46 -3.14 -13.52
CA LEU A 13 5.92 -2.02 -12.70
C LEU A 13 5.29 -0.69 -13.14
N TRP A 14 5.15 -0.46 -14.45
CA TRP A 14 4.49 0.73 -14.98
C TRP A 14 2.99 0.76 -14.66
N GLU A 15 2.33 -0.40 -14.70
CA GLU A 15 0.92 -0.54 -14.35
C GLU A 15 0.66 -0.24 -12.86
N ILE A 16 1.57 -0.62 -11.96
CA ILE A 16 1.43 -0.40 -10.51
C ILE A 16 2.14 0.84 -9.99
N ARG A 17 2.57 1.75 -10.87
CA ARG A 17 3.33 2.96 -10.48
C ARG A 17 2.63 3.79 -9.40
N VAL A 18 1.30 3.87 -9.43
CA VAL A 18 0.49 4.59 -8.43
C VAL A 18 0.59 3.92 -7.06
N ILE A 19 0.61 2.58 -7.02
CA ILE A 19 0.83 1.81 -5.79
C ILE A 19 2.22 2.12 -5.24
N ILE A 20 3.26 2.09 -6.08
CA ILE A 20 4.63 2.39 -5.65
C ILE A 20 4.71 3.82 -5.10
N LEU A 21 4.13 4.80 -5.80
CA LEU A 21 4.16 6.20 -5.41
C LEU A 21 3.45 6.46 -4.08
N PHE A 22 2.23 5.96 -3.88
CA PHE A 22 1.46 6.29 -2.67
C PHE A 22 1.64 5.26 -1.56
N TYR A 23 1.51 3.97 -1.84
CA TYR A 23 1.58 2.93 -0.82
C TYR A 23 3.00 2.73 -0.26
N ILE A 24 4.03 2.90 -1.10
CA ILE A 24 5.43 2.77 -0.65
C ILE A 24 6.00 4.13 -0.31
N ILE A 25 6.18 5.00 -1.31
CA ILE A 25 6.94 6.24 -1.14
C ILE A 25 6.17 7.24 -0.26
N GLY A 26 4.92 7.55 -0.61
CA GLY A 26 4.09 8.52 0.11
C GLY A 26 3.86 8.13 1.56
N ASP A 27 3.42 6.89 1.80
CA ASP A 27 3.18 6.40 3.15
C ASP A 27 4.46 6.33 4.00
N TRP A 28 5.57 5.87 3.41
CA TRP A 28 6.84 5.79 4.13
C TRP A 28 7.39 7.18 4.45
N LEU A 29 7.38 8.13 3.50
CA LEU A 29 7.83 9.50 3.72
C LEU A 29 6.97 10.23 4.76
N SER A 30 5.65 10.09 4.68
CA SER A 30 4.74 10.70 5.65
C SER A 30 4.93 10.11 7.06
N THR A 31 5.13 8.79 7.17
CA THR A 31 5.46 8.15 8.46
C THR A 31 6.83 8.60 8.98
N ALA A 32 7.84 8.70 8.10
CA ALA A 32 9.18 9.16 8.46
C ALA A 32 9.22 10.62 8.91
N TYR A 33 8.34 11.46 8.36
CA TYR A 33 8.17 12.83 8.80
C TYR A 33 7.46 12.93 10.16
N ALA A 34 6.47 12.07 10.41
CA ALA A 34 5.67 12.12 11.64
C ALA A 34 6.40 11.51 12.86
N LEU A 35 7.24 10.49 12.65
CA LEU A 35 7.95 9.75 13.70
C LEU A 35 8.81 10.64 14.64
N PRO A 36 9.68 11.53 14.14
CA PRO A 36 10.48 12.42 15.00
C PRO A 36 9.64 13.38 15.85
N ASN A 37 8.41 13.67 15.44
CA ASN A 37 7.51 14.60 16.14
C ASN A 37 6.69 13.89 17.25
N GLY A 38 6.81 12.57 17.39
CA GLY A 38 6.05 11.77 18.36
C GLY A 38 4.62 11.43 17.91
N HIS A 39 4.29 11.74 16.66
CA HIS A 39 2.95 11.55 16.09
C HIS A 39 2.89 10.26 15.29
N GLU A 40 2.55 9.15 15.94
CA GLU A 40 2.39 7.85 15.27
C GLU A 40 1.06 7.78 14.51
N GLY A 41 1.06 8.15 13.24
CA GLY A 41 -0.14 8.06 12.37
C GLY A 41 -0.60 6.64 12.07
N ASN A 42 0.29 5.66 12.25
CA ASN A 42 0.10 4.28 11.86
C ASN A 42 -0.28 3.41 13.07
N VAL A 43 -1.49 3.59 13.63
CA VAL A 43 -1.98 2.85 14.80
C VAL A 43 -1.86 1.32 14.62
N LEU A 44 -2.10 0.81 13.41
CA LEU A 44 -1.98 -0.62 13.11
C LEU A 44 -0.54 -1.13 13.06
N LEU A 45 0.41 -0.28 12.67
CA LEU A 45 1.81 -0.66 12.44
C LEU A 45 2.76 -0.14 13.53
N SER A 46 2.24 0.65 14.48
CA SER A 46 2.95 1.17 15.65
C SER A 46 3.74 0.07 16.41
N PRO A 47 3.18 -1.12 16.68
CA PRO A 47 3.95 -2.19 17.33
C PRO A 47 5.17 -2.66 16.52
N LEU A 48 5.05 -2.66 15.20
CA LEU A 48 6.14 -3.07 14.30
C LEU A 48 7.22 -1.99 14.22
N ILE A 49 6.81 -0.71 14.18
CA ILE A 49 7.70 0.45 14.18
C ILE A 49 8.48 0.52 15.49
N ALA A 50 7.84 0.27 16.64
CA ALA A 50 8.49 0.23 17.93
C ALA A 50 9.58 -0.86 18.02
N PHE A 51 9.39 -1.99 17.34
CA PHE A 51 10.34 -3.11 17.35
C PHE A 51 11.47 -3.00 16.31
N SER A 52 11.16 -2.53 15.11
CA SER A 52 12.05 -2.59 13.93
C SER A 52 12.33 -1.25 13.25
N GLY A 53 11.79 -0.16 13.82
CA GLY A 53 11.90 1.19 13.29
C GLY A 53 11.19 1.38 11.94
N ILE A 54 11.43 2.55 11.33
CA ILE A 54 10.91 2.91 10.00
C ILE A 54 11.36 1.93 8.90
N TYR A 55 12.54 1.30 9.06
CA TYR A 55 13.09 0.40 8.06
C TYR A 55 12.35 -0.94 8.00
N GLY A 56 11.88 -1.47 9.14
CA GLY A 56 11.04 -2.68 9.14
C GLY A 56 9.71 -2.46 8.42
N LEU A 57 9.12 -1.27 8.55
CA LEU A 57 7.92 -0.87 7.81
C LEU A 57 8.18 -0.80 6.30
N LEU A 58 9.35 -0.32 5.87
CA LEU A 58 9.74 -0.33 4.46
C LEU A 58 9.89 -1.76 3.93
N VAL A 59 10.55 -2.65 4.67
CA VAL A 59 10.72 -4.07 4.28
C VAL A 59 9.37 -4.76 4.12
N LEU A 60 8.44 -4.56 5.06
CA LEU A 60 7.09 -5.13 4.97
C LEU A 60 6.35 -4.64 3.71
N LYS A 61 6.47 -3.36 3.37
CA LYS A 61 5.86 -2.79 2.16
C LYS A 61 6.48 -3.35 0.88
N LEU A 62 7.80 -3.55 0.85
CA LEU A 62 8.48 -4.17 -0.29
C LEU A 62 8.06 -5.64 -0.45
N LEU A 63 7.89 -6.38 0.65
CA LEU A 63 7.36 -7.74 0.62
C LEU A 63 5.91 -7.75 0.08
N PHE A 64 5.08 -6.84 0.53
CA PHE A 64 3.71 -6.68 0.02
C PHE A 64 3.70 -6.31 -1.47
N LEU A 65 4.59 -5.43 -1.93
CA LEU A 65 4.73 -5.11 -3.36
C LEU A 65 5.13 -6.35 -4.17
N ALA A 66 6.06 -7.16 -3.67
CA ALA A 66 6.45 -8.41 -4.33
C ALA A 66 5.25 -9.36 -4.46
N LEU A 67 4.40 -9.46 -3.44
CA LEU A 67 3.15 -10.22 -3.50
C LEU A 67 2.16 -9.64 -4.53
N VAL A 68 2.01 -8.32 -4.63
CA VAL A 68 1.15 -7.69 -5.64
C VAL A 68 1.66 -7.99 -7.05
N VAL A 69 2.96 -7.84 -7.29
CA VAL A 69 3.59 -8.18 -8.58
C VAL A 69 3.37 -9.66 -8.91
N PHE A 70 3.57 -10.54 -7.95
CA PHE A 70 3.36 -11.98 -8.12
C PHE A 70 1.90 -12.32 -8.44
N ASN A 71 0.94 -11.71 -7.73
CA ASN A 71 -0.49 -11.90 -8.00
C ASN A 71 -0.88 -11.39 -9.40
N ILE A 72 -0.38 -10.21 -9.81
CA ILE A 72 -0.62 -9.70 -11.17
C ILE A 72 -0.02 -10.64 -12.22
N TYR A 73 1.18 -11.19 -11.97
CA TYR A 73 1.79 -12.16 -12.85
C TYR A 73 0.95 -13.44 -12.98
N ILE A 74 0.40 -13.97 -11.88
CA ILE A 74 -0.50 -15.12 -11.92
C ILE A 74 -1.78 -14.77 -12.69
N LEU A 75 -2.41 -13.63 -12.39
CA LEU A 75 -3.65 -13.20 -13.04
C LEU A 75 -3.48 -12.98 -14.55
N ASN A 76 -2.33 -12.47 -14.99
CA ASN A 76 -1.99 -12.34 -16.41
C ASN A 76 -1.87 -13.71 -17.12
N ASN A 77 -1.56 -14.78 -16.38
CA ASN A 77 -1.44 -16.14 -16.92
C ASN A 77 -2.70 -16.99 -16.72
N CYS A 78 -3.65 -16.54 -15.89
CA CYS A 78 -4.96 -17.16 -15.73
C CYS A 78 -5.84 -16.93 -16.96
N ARG A 79 -6.47 -18.01 -17.46
CA ARG A 79 -7.42 -17.97 -18.59
C ARG A 79 -8.87 -17.75 -18.18
N HIS A 80 -9.12 -17.43 -16.91
CA HIS A 80 -10.46 -17.26 -16.38
C HIS A 80 -11.02 -15.88 -16.74
N GLU A 81 -12.28 -15.80 -17.14
CA GLU A 81 -12.93 -14.53 -17.57
C GLU A 81 -12.96 -13.46 -16.46
N ILE A 82 -12.88 -13.91 -15.20
CA ILE A 82 -12.88 -13.06 -14.01
C ILE A 82 -11.48 -12.47 -13.70
N ALA A 83 -10.39 -13.07 -14.22
CA ALA A 83 -9.02 -12.65 -13.95
C ALA A 83 -8.73 -11.16 -14.24
N PRO A 84 -9.18 -10.54 -15.36
CA PRO A 84 -8.99 -9.10 -15.58
C PRO A 84 -9.69 -8.23 -14.54
N TYR A 85 -10.90 -8.60 -14.10
CA TYR A 85 -11.63 -7.85 -13.07
C TYR A 85 -10.94 -7.93 -11.71
N LEU A 86 -10.44 -9.11 -11.32
CA LEU A 86 -9.67 -9.29 -10.08
C LEU A 86 -8.36 -8.48 -10.12
N LYS A 87 -7.71 -8.41 -11.28
CA LYS A 87 -6.49 -7.62 -11.46
C LYS A 87 -6.76 -6.13 -11.29
N GLU A 88 -7.79 -5.60 -11.94
CA GLU A 88 -8.18 -4.19 -11.79
C GLU A 88 -8.64 -3.88 -10.36
N GLY A 89 -9.44 -4.77 -9.75
CA GLY A 89 -9.86 -4.66 -8.36
C GLY A 89 -8.67 -4.60 -7.40
N LEU A 90 -7.75 -5.56 -7.48
CA LEU A 90 -6.53 -5.61 -6.67
C LEU A 90 -5.72 -4.31 -6.81
N LYS A 91 -5.48 -3.85 -8.04
CA LYS A 91 -4.72 -2.61 -8.27
C LYS A 91 -5.41 -1.39 -7.67
N SER A 92 -6.72 -1.26 -7.91
CA SER A 92 -7.51 -0.12 -7.43
C SER A 92 -7.58 -0.10 -5.91
N SER A 93 -7.86 -1.25 -5.28
CA SER A 93 -7.92 -1.38 -3.81
C SER A 93 -6.58 -1.04 -3.16
N VAL A 94 -5.46 -1.56 -3.70
CA VAL A 94 -4.13 -1.26 -3.13
C VAL A 94 -3.75 0.20 -3.34
N ALA A 95 -4.07 0.78 -4.50
CA ALA A 95 -3.83 2.21 -4.76
C ALA A 95 -4.66 3.09 -3.81
N ALA A 96 -5.95 2.79 -3.64
CA ALA A 96 -6.84 3.50 -2.73
C ALA A 96 -6.35 3.40 -1.27
N LEU A 97 -5.95 2.20 -0.82
CA LEU A 97 -5.35 2.01 0.50
C LEU A 97 -4.07 2.83 0.66
N GLY A 98 -3.19 2.84 -0.34
CA GLY A 98 -1.96 3.65 -0.30
C GLY A 98 -2.24 5.15 -0.16
N ILE A 99 -3.23 5.65 -0.90
CA ILE A 99 -3.66 7.06 -0.82
C ILE A 99 -4.24 7.35 0.56
N LEU A 100 -5.17 6.52 1.05
CA LEU A 100 -5.81 6.69 2.36
C LEU A 100 -4.79 6.70 3.50
N LEU A 101 -3.83 5.76 3.49
CA LEU A 101 -2.79 5.69 4.50
C LEU A 101 -1.86 6.91 4.45
N THR A 102 -1.47 7.35 3.25
CA THR A 102 -0.65 8.56 3.07
C THR A 102 -1.38 9.80 3.61
N ILE A 103 -2.66 9.98 3.26
CA ILE A 103 -3.47 11.10 3.76
C ILE A 103 -3.60 11.02 5.29
N ASN A 104 -3.88 9.84 5.84
CA ASN A 104 -3.99 9.65 7.28
C ASN A 104 -2.69 10.00 8.01
N ASN A 105 -1.54 9.57 7.50
CA ASN A 105 -0.24 9.91 8.10
C ASN A 105 0.08 11.41 8.00
N ILE A 106 -0.29 12.06 6.89
CA ILE A 106 -0.17 13.53 6.77
C ILE A 106 -1.07 14.23 7.78
N LEU A 107 -2.33 13.80 7.93
CA LEU A 107 -3.27 14.38 8.90
C LEU A 107 -2.76 14.24 10.32
N VAL A 108 -2.22 13.08 10.68
CA VAL A 108 -1.64 12.86 12.01
C VAL A 108 -0.39 13.70 12.20
N GLY A 109 0.50 13.78 11.21
CA GLY A 109 1.74 14.56 11.32
C GLY A 109 1.55 16.07 11.30
N LEU A 110 0.42 16.59 10.82
CA LEU A 110 0.13 18.03 10.75
C LEU A 110 -0.88 18.52 11.78
N TYR A 111 -1.86 17.69 12.15
CA TYR A 111 -3.04 18.09 12.93
C TYR A 111 -3.31 17.18 14.14
N ASP A 112 -2.43 16.23 14.43
CA ASP A 112 -2.58 15.26 15.53
C ASP A 112 -3.88 14.44 15.46
N TRP A 113 -4.51 14.39 14.29
CA TRP A 113 -5.80 13.77 14.08
C TRP A 113 -5.69 12.56 13.16
N SER A 114 -6.13 11.39 13.66
CA SER A 114 -6.16 10.13 12.93
C SER A 114 -7.59 9.77 12.52
N PHE A 115 -7.87 9.85 11.22
CA PHE A 115 -9.15 9.38 10.66
C PHE A 115 -9.33 7.89 10.92
N LEU A 116 -8.30 7.08 10.65
CA LEU A 116 -8.35 5.63 10.87
C LEU A 116 -8.51 5.27 12.36
N GLY A 117 -7.85 6.01 13.25
CA GLY A 117 -8.03 5.84 14.70
C GLY A 117 -9.48 6.08 15.12
N SER A 118 -10.11 7.12 14.54
CA SER A 118 -11.51 7.46 14.82
C SER A 118 -12.49 6.38 14.32
N VAL A 119 -12.24 5.81 13.13
CA VAL A 119 -13.04 4.70 12.59
C VAL A 119 -12.90 3.43 13.45
N VAL A 120 -11.67 3.06 13.83
CA VAL A 120 -11.44 1.89 14.68
C VAL A 120 -12.13 2.06 16.03
N ALA A 121 -12.03 3.23 16.65
CA ALA A 121 -12.71 3.53 17.91
C ALA A 121 -14.24 3.35 17.79
N ALA A 122 -14.84 3.85 16.71
CA ALA A 122 -16.28 3.73 16.45
C ALA A 122 -16.75 2.29 16.14
N LEU A 123 -15.87 1.43 15.65
CA LEU A 123 -16.17 0.01 15.42
C LEU A 123 -15.97 -0.85 16.68
N SER A 124 -15.21 -0.34 17.66
CA SER A 124 -14.95 -1.01 18.94
C SER A 124 -15.90 -0.61 20.08
N SER A 125 -16.77 0.37 19.84
CA SER A 125 -17.82 0.85 20.74
C SER A 125 -19.16 0.16 20.48
#